data_AF-A0A9D8JD85-F1
#
_entry.id   AF-A0A9D8JD85-F1
#
_cell.length_a   1.000
_cell.length_b   1.000
_cell.length_c   1.000
_cell.angle_alpha   90.00
_cell.angle_beta   90.00
_cell.angle_gamma   90.00
#
_symmetry.space_group_name_H-M   'P 1'
#
loop_
_entity.id
_entity.type
_entity.pdbx_description
1 polymer ?
#
loop_
_entity_poly.entity_id
_entity_poly.type
_entity_poly.pdbx_seq_one_letter_code
_entity_poly.pdbx_strand_id
1 'polypeptide(L)'
;MSISPSLKKRLQASADKAKSARQSSRFKKVLGKLVADGLIQTNQVYAPSRGKISIKDCLWAGEFEQRILELLPALVLKRPGIFSDLEHLPADLLGVIKALRRGEATEDFRSVPAASYRQWVARVGHKGKEPTLLKSFRFSQADLGCLRDLSELGYSESDAVRMGLKLMCEKFLGEGEPTDMRATKI
;
A
#
# COMPACT_ATOMS: atom_id res chain seq x y z
N MET A 1 35.10 -1.06 -7.22
CA MET A 1 34.73 0.07 -8.10
C MET A 1 34.65 1.34 -7.26
N SER A 2 35.52 2.32 -7.50
CA SER A 2 35.55 3.58 -6.73
C SER A 2 34.53 4.57 -7.29
N ILE A 3 33.60 5.05 -6.45
CA ILE A 3 32.58 6.05 -6.83
C ILE A 3 33.29 7.36 -7.21
N SER A 4 32.97 7.92 -8.38
CA SER A 4 33.60 9.15 -8.88
C SER A 4 33.32 10.35 -7.95
N PRO A 5 34.27 11.30 -7.80
CA PRO A 5 34.09 12.49 -6.95
C PRO A 5 32.86 13.33 -7.31
N SER A 6 32.51 13.41 -8.60
CA SER A 6 31.33 14.12 -9.09
C SER A 6 30.02 13.43 -8.68
N LEU A 7 29.99 12.09 -8.70
CA LEU A 7 28.85 11.31 -8.24
C LEU A 7 28.67 11.44 -6.72
N LYS A 8 29.75 11.39 -5.95
CA LYS A 8 29.71 11.63 -4.48
C LYS A 8 29.12 13.01 -4.16
N LYS A 9 29.56 14.06 -4.85
CA LYS A 9 29.06 15.43 -4.64
C LYS A 9 27.55 15.55 -4.94
N ARG A 10 27.07 14.90 -6.00
CA ARG A 10 25.64 14.88 -6.36
C ARG A 10 24.79 14.13 -5.34
N LEU A 11 25.27 12.98 -4.87
CA LEU A 11 24.59 12.19 -3.83
C LEU A 11 24.49 12.98 -2.52
N GLN A 12 25.57 13.66 -2.13
CA GLN A 12 25.57 14.50 -0.92
C GLN A 12 24.55 15.65 -1.03
N ALA A 13 24.58 16.40 -2.13
CA ALA A 13 23.64 17.50 -2.35
C ALA A 13 22.16 17.02 -2.36
N SER A 14 21.89 15.85 -2.93
CA SER A 14 20.57 15.23 -2.90
C SER A 14 20.14 14.87 -1.47
N ALA A 15 21.06 14.29 -0.67
CA ALA A 15 20.82 13.96 0.72
C ALA A 15 20.53 15.20 1.58
N ASP A 16 21.29 16.28 1.40
CA ASP A 16 21.10 17.54 2.12
C ASP A 16 19.77 18.21 1.77
N LYS A 17 19.40 18.17 0.48
CA LYS A 17 18.08 18.62 0.00
C LYS A 17 16.96 17.81 0.64
N ALA A 18 17.07 16.48 0.66
CA ALA A 18 16.08 15.61 1.28
C ALA A 18 15.97 15.85 2.79
N LYS A 19 17.10 16.02 3.48
CA LYS A 19 17.15 16.34 4.91
C LYS A 19 16.41 17.65 5.20
N SER A 20 16.67 18.68 4.42
CA SER A 20 16.04 19.99 4.55
C SER A 20 14.53 19.92 4.25
N ALA A 21 14.14 19.23 3.18
CA ALA A 21 12.74 19.03 2.81
C ALA A 21 11.96 18.29 3.89
N ARG A 22 12.55 17.25 4.51
CA ARG A 22 11.94 16.50 5.63
C ARG A 22 11.71 17.34 6.88
N GLN A 23 12.44 18.44 7.05
CA GLN A 23 12.22 19.37 8.16
C GLN A 23 11.11 20.38 7.91
N SER A 24 10.64 20.52 6.67
CA SER A 24 9.55 21.44 6.33
C SER A 24 8.25 21.09 7.05
N SER A 25 7.46 22.12 7.35
CA SER A 25 6.12 21.96 7.93
C SER A 25 5.21 21.14 7.00
N ARG A 26 5.34 21.34 5.69
CA ARG A 26 4.62 20.60 4.65
C ARG A 26 4.86 19.10 4.74
N PHE A 27 6.13 18.67 4.77
CA PHE A 27 6.49 17.25 4.89
C PHE A 27 5.97 16.66 6.20
N LYS A 28 6.25 17.35 7.32
CA LYS A 28 5.84 16.92 8.66
C LYS A 28 4.32 16.78 8.78
N LYS A 29 3.54 17.66 8.14
CA LYS A 29 2.08 17.58 8.12
C LYS A 29 1.58 16.33 7.40
N VAL A 30 2.13 16.02 6.21
CA VAL A 30 1.77 14.82 5.45
C VAL A 30 2.14 13.57 6.23
N LEU A 31 3.41 13.44 6.62
CA LEU A 31 3.88 12.23 7.27
C LEU A 31 3.25 12.05 8.66
N GLY A 32 3.10 13.13 9.44
CA GLY A 32 2.42 13.11 10.72
C GLY A 32 0.95 12.68 10.62
N LYS A 33 0.25 13.02 9.52
CA LYS A 33 -1.11 12.52 9.27
C LYS A 33 -1.11 11.03 8.96
N LEU A 34 -0.21 10.57 8.08
CA LEU A 34 -0.12 9.17 7.67
C LEU A 34 0.31 8.25 8.83
N VAL A 35 1.22 8.71 9.69
CA VAL A 35 1.63 8.03 10.92
C VAL A 35 0.48 7.98 11.92
N ALA A 36 -0.21 9.10 12.17
CA ALA A 36 -1.34 9.14 13.09
C ALA A 36 -2.49 8.21 12.68
N ASP A 37 -2.71 8.05 11.36
CA ASP A 37 -3.71 7.15 10.83
C ASP A 37 -3.27 5.67 10.86
N GLY A 38 -1.99 5.39 11.16
CA GLY A 38 -1.39 4.06 11.21
C GLY A 38 -1.05 3.48 9.83
N LEU A 39 -0.86 4.33 8.82
CA LEU A 39 -0.63 3.91 7.44
C LEU A 39 0.86 3.76 7.10
N ILE A 40 1.72 4.52 7.78
CA ILE A 40 3.17 4.46 7.65
C ILE A 40 3.79 4.39 9.04
N GLN A 41 4.80 3.55 9.20
CA GLN A 41 5.66 3.50 10.39
C GLN A 41 6.98 4.23 10.13
N THR A 42 7.44 4.98 11.13
CA THR A 42 8.68 5.76 11.07
C THR A 42 9.48 5.56 12.34
N ASN A 43 10.81 5.61 12.23
CA ASN A 43 11.73 5.61 13.37
C ASN A 43 11.92 7.00 13.99
N GLN A 44 11.43 8.05 13.31
CA GLN A 44 11.42 9.42 13.81
C GLN A 44 10.03 9.76 14.34
N VAL A 45 9.99 10.53 15.43
CA VAL A 45 8.75 11.02 16.01
C VAL A 45 8.25 12.21 15.19
N TYR A 46 7.09 12.06 14.57
CA TYR A 46 6.37 13.15 13.91
C TYR A 46 5.15 13.51 14.75
N ALA A 47 4.94 14.82 14.95
CA ALA A 47 3.74 15.29 15.62
C ALA A 47 2.49 14.86 14.82
N PRO A 48 1.47 14.26 15.47
CA PRO A 48 0.28 13.81 14.77
C PRO A 48 -0.46 15.02 14.18
N SER A 49 -0.81 14.92 12.90
CA SER A 49 -1.62 15.93 12.21
C SER A 49 -3.05 15.43 12.09
N ARG A 50 -4.02 16.18 12.65
CA ARG A 50 -5.45 15.79 12.66
C ARG A 50 -6.23 16.28 11.44
N GLY A 51 -5.66 17.22 10.67
CA GLY A 51 -6.31 17.81 9.50
C GLY A 51 -6.23 16.97 8.23
N LYS A 52 -6.99 17.40 7.21
CA LYS A 52 -6.83 16.91 5.85
C LYS A 52 -5.49 17.34 5.25
N ILE A 53 -4.97 16.52 4.34
CA ILE A 53 -3.72 16.77 3.60
C ILE A 53 -4.04 16.97 2.12
N SER A 54 -3.22 17.75 1.41
CA SER A 54 -3.45 17.96 -0.02
C SER A 54 -2.74 16.89 -0.84
N ILE A 55 -3.28 16.56 -2.01
CA ILE A 55 -2.67 15.64 -2.97
C ILE A 55 -1.35 16.22 -3.46
N LYS A 56 -1.31 17.53 -3.73
CA LYS A 56 -0.09 18.23 -4.12
C LYS A 56 1.02 18.08 -3.08
N ASP A 57 0.68 18.13 -1.79
CA ASP A 57 1.64 17.96 -0.69
C ASP A 57 2.11 16.52 -0.59
N CYS A 58 1.21 15.55 -0.80
CA CYS A 58 1.57 14.13 -0.80
C CYS A 58 2.53 13.80 -1.94
N LEU A 59 2.26 14.29 -3.15
CA LEU A 59 3.12 14.08 -4.32
C LEU A 59 4.51 14.68 -4.10
N TRP A 60 4.56 15.91 -3.58
CA TRP A 60 5.83 16.57 -3.27
C TRP A 60 6.59 15.86 -2.14
N ALA A 61 5.92 15.47 -1.06
CA ALA A 61 6.56 14.73 0.04
C ALA A 61 7.07 13.37 -0.44
N GLY A 62 6.35 12.76 -1.37
CA GLY A 62 6.68 11.51 -2.04
C GLY A 62 8.01 11.51 -2.80
N GLU A 63 8.48 12.68 -3.26
CA GLU A 63 9.81 12.81 -3.88
C GLU A 63 10.96 12.53 -2.87
N PHE A 64 10.68 12.65 -1.57
CA PHE A 64 11.67 12.45 -0.50
C PHE A 64 11.40 11.23 0.38
N GLU A 65 10.18 10.68 0.32
CA GLU A 65 9.74 9.46 1.00
C GLU A 65 8.81 8.68 0.07
N GLN A 66 9.40 7.76 -0.69
CA GLN A 66 8.73 7.04 -1.78
C GLN A 66 7.53 6.21 -1.29
N ARG A 67 7.52 5.76 -0.02
CA ARG A 67 6.37 5.05 0.57
C ARG A 67 5.09 5.87 0.53
N ILE A 68 5.18 7.20 0.51
CA ILE A 68 4.01 8.08 0.31
C ILE A 68 3.43 7.89 -1.09
N LEU A 69 4.27 7.81 -2.14
CA LEU A 69 3.83 7.58 -3.51
C LEU A 69 3.28 6.17 -3.71
N GLU A 70 3.84 5.16 -3.04
CA GLU A 70 3.29 3.80 -3.03
C GLU A 70 1.89 3.76 -2.42
N LEU A 71 1.68 4.49 -1.34
CA LEU A 71 0.43 4.48 -0.59
C LEU A 71 -0.67 5.36 -1.23
N LEU A 72 -0.28 6.45 -1.88
CA LEU A 72 -1.19 7.50 -2.35
C LEU A 72 -2.32 6.99 -3.25
N PRO A 73 -2.08 6.12 -4.27
CA PRO A 73 -3.15 5.60 -5.10
C PRO A 73 -4.22 4.85 -4.29
N ALA A 74 -3.79 4.00 -3.35
CA ALA A 74 -4.72 3.26 -2.49
C ALA A 74 -5.52 4.19 -1.56
N LEU A 75 -4.91 5.26 -1.05
CA LEU A 75 -5.60 6.24 -0.21
C LEU A 75 -6.66 7.02 -0.97
N VAL A 76 -6.35 7.51 -2.17
CA VAL A 76 -7.34 8.24 -2.99
C VAL A 76 -8.52 7.33 -3.31
N LEU A 77 -8.25 6.05 -3.60
CA LEU A 77 -9.29 5.07 -3.92
C LEU A 77 -10.15 4.66 -2.71
N LYS A 78 -9.54 4.42 -1.55
CA LYS A 78 -10.20 3.78 -0.40
C LYS A 78 -10.54 4.73 0.75
N ARG A 79 -9.81 5.83 0.89
CA ARG A 79 -9.97 6.80 1.98
C ARG A 79 -9.95 8.25 1.45
N PRO A 80 -10.80 8.60 0.47
CA PRO A 80 -10.81 9.94 -0.13
C PRO A 80 -10.96 11.07 0.92
N GLY A 81 -11.70 10.84 2.01
CA GLY A 81 -11.94 11.82 3.07
C GLY A 81 -10.69 12.35 3.79
N ILE A 82 -9.52 11.73 3.62
CA ILE A 82 -8.24 12.25 4.15
C ILE A 82 -7.74 13.49 3.38
N PHE A 83 -8.22 13.70 2.15
CA PHE A 83 -7.74 14.76 1.27
C PHE A 83 -8.65 15.98 1.23
N SER A 84 -8.05 17.15 1.03
CA SER A 84 -8.76 18.44 0.90
C SER A 84 -9.07 18.84 -0.55
N ASP A 85 -8.42 18.23 -1.53
CA ASP A 85 -8.34 18.71 -2.93
C ASP A 85 -8.52 17.57 -3.96
N LEU A 86 -9.46 16.65 -3.73
CA LEU A 86 -9.74 15.51 -4.63
C LEU A 86 -10.22 15.92 -6.03
N GLU A 87 -10.80 17.11 -6.18
CA GLU A 87 -11.36 17.56 -7.45
C GLU A 87 -10.29 17.83 -8.50
N HIS A 88 -9.03 18.01 -8.08
CA HIS A 88 -7.91 18.38 -8.94
C HIS A 88 -6.82 17.29 -8.95
N LEU A 89 -7.23 16.07 -9.30
CA LEU A 89 -6.30 14.95 -9.46
C LEU A 89 -5.41 15.14 -10.70
N PRO A 90 -4.08 15.01 -10.57
CA PRO A 90 -3.19 14.90 -11.72
C PRO A 90 -3.58 13.73 -12.62
N ALA A 91 -3.43 13.90 -13.94
CA ALA A 91 -3.90 12.94 -14.94
C ALA A 91 -3.22 11.56 -14.81
N ASP A 92 -1.93 11.54 -14.47
CA ASP A 92 -1.15 10.32 -14.19
C ASP A 92 -1.75 9.54 -13.01
N LEU A 93 -2.00 10.21 -11.89
CA LEU A 93 -2.62 9.60 -10.73
C LEU A 93 -4.04 9.13 -11.04
N LEU A 94 -4.85 9.93 -11.74
CA LEU A 94 -6.21 9.54 -12.14
C LEU A 94 -6.23 8.27 -13.00
N GLY A 95 -5.27 8.12 -13.92
CA GLY A 95 -5.09 6.90 -14.72
C GLY A 95 -4.87 5.67 -13.85
N VAL A 96 -3.93 5.77 -12.88
CA VAL A 96 -3.64 4.70 -11.92
C VAL A 96 -4.87 4.34 -11.08
N ILE A 97 -5.63 5.34 -10.59
CA ILE A 97 -6.86 5.10 -9.83
C ILE A 97 -7.91 4.35 -10.65
N LYS A 98 -8.10 4.73 -11.92
CA LYS A 98 -9.03 4.06 -12.83
C LYS A 98 -8.62 2.60 -13.07
N ALA A 99 -7.33 2.34 -13.31
CA ALA A 99 -6.81 1.00 -13.50
C ALA A 99 -6.94 0.14 -12.23
N LEU A 100 -6.61 0.71 -11.05
CA LEU A 100 -6.78 0.04 -9.76
C LEU A 100 -8.24 -0.33 -9.47
N ARG A 101 -9.19 0.52 -9.84
CA ARG A 101 -10.63 0.24 -9.66
C ARG A 101 -11.08 -0.96 -10.49
N ARG A 102 -10.49 -1.17 -11.67
CA ARG A 102 -10.75 -2.33 -12.54
C ARG A 102 -9.91 -3.56 -12.19
N GLY A 103 -8.89 -3.42 -11.34
CA GLY A 103 -7.96 -4.52 -11.02
C GLY A 103 -6.88 -4.73 -12.08
N GLU A 104 -6.66 -3.75 -12.95
CA GLU A 104 -5.80 -3.84 -14.15
C GLU A 104 -4.53 -2.99 -14.03
N ALA A 105 -4.19 -2.52 -12.84
CA ALA A 105 -3.03 -1.63 -12.68
C ALA A 105 -1.72 -2.36 -12.97
N THR A 106 -1.09 -2.03 -14.08
CA THR A 106 0.18 -2.62 -14.56
C THR A 106 1.27 -1.57 -14.77
N GLU A 107 0.90 -0.29 -14.92
CA GLU A 107 1.83 0.79 -15.21
C GLU A 107 2.49 1.37 -13.94
N ASP A 108 3.72 1.83 -14.10
CA ASP A 108 4.46 2.47 -13.01
C ASP A 108 3.95 3.88 -12.74
N PHE A 109 3.93 4.27 -11.47
CA PHE A 109 3.50 5.59 -11.03
C PHE A 109 4.69 6.37 -10.46
N ARG A 110 5.20 7.35 -11.21
CA ARG A 110 6.31 8.22 -10.75
C ARG A 110 7.49 7.44 -10.17
N SER A 111 7.99 6.48 -10.94
CA SER A 111 9.08 5.57 -10.56
C SER A 111 8.73 4.60 -9.42
N VAL A 112 7.46 4.45 -9.09
CA VAL A 112 6.95 3.39 -8.21
C VAL A 112 6.39 2.25 -9.05
N PRO A 113 6.93 1.03 -8.93
CA PRO A 113 6.41 -0.14 -9.62
C PRO A 113 4.94 -0.43 -9.31
N ALA A 114 4.18 -0.91 -10.30
CA ALA A 114 2.77 -1.26 -10.10
C ALA A 114 2.52 -2.25 -8.96
N ALA A 115 3.41 -3.21 -8.76
CA ALA A 115 3.33 -4.14 -7.63
C ALA A 115 3.36 -3.43 -6.26
N SER A 116 4.19 -2.40 -6.11
CA SER A 116 4.42 -1.72 -4.84
C SER A 116 3.21 -0.93 -4.36
N TYR A 117 2.47 -0.28 -5.26
CA TYR A 117 1.25 0.45 -4.86
C TYR A 117 -0.01 -0.43 -4.81
N ARG A 118 -0.07 -1.53 -5.60
CA ARG A 118 -1.23 -2.44 -5.60
C ARG A 118 -1.46 -3.12 -4.26
N GLN A 119 -0.40 -3.56 -3.59
CA GLN A 119 -0.49 -4.22 -2.28
C GLN A 119 -1.19 -3.36 -1.22
N TRP A 120 -1.12 -2.03 -1.34
CA TRP A 120 -1.73 -1.12 -0.37
C TRP A 120 -3.26 -1.07 -0.45
N VAL A 121 -3.86 -1.44 -1.60
CA VAL A 121 -5.32 -1.43 -1.76
C VAL A 121 -6.01 -2.36 -0.77
N ALA A 122 -5.39 -3.50 -0.46
CA ALA A 122 -5.87 -4.45 0.53
C ALA A 122 -5.64 -3.98 1.97
N ARG A 123 -4.64 -3.13 2.23
CA ARG A 123 -4.24 -2.71 3.59
C ARG A 123 -4.97 -1.47 4.08
N VAL A 124 -5.23 -0.50 3.20
CA VAL A 124 -5.73 0.84 3.57
C VAL A 124 -7.18 0.84 4.06
N GLY A 125 -8.00 -0.16 3.70
CA GLY A 125 -9.43 -0.23 4.03
C GLY A 125 -9.80 -1.11 5.22
N HIS A 126 -8.85 -1.85 5.80
CA HIS A 126 -9.14 -2.97 6.72
C HIS A 126 -8.48 -2.80 8.09
N LYS A 127 -8.71 -1.66 8.77
CA LYS A 127 -8.18 -1.47 10.13
C LYS A 127 -8.99 -2.32 11.12
N GLY A 128 -8.37 -3.38 11.65
CA GLY A 128 -8.90 -4.17 12.78
C GLY A 128 -10.15 -5.01 12.48
N LYS A 129 -10.53 -5.16 11.20
CA LYS A 129 -11.59 -6.08 10.79
C LYS A 129 -10.91 -7.28 10.17
N GLU A 130 -11.08 -8.45 10.78
CA GLU A 130 -10.91 -9.72 10.07
C GLU A 130 -11.69 -9.62 8.75
N PRO A 131 -11.18 -10.19 7.65
CA PRO A 131 -11.95 -10.28 6.42
C PRO A 131 -13.33 -10.82 6.77
N THR A 132 -14.39 -10.05 6.55
CA THR A 132 -15.76 -10.54 6.73
C THR A 132 -15.86 -11.84 5.96
N LEU A 133 -16.27 -12.94 6.62
CA LEU A 133 -16.45 -14.27 6.01
C LEU A 133 -16.99 -14.10 4.59
N LEU A 134 -16.07 -14.20 3.63
CA LEU A 134 -16.17 -13.99 2.18
C LEU A 134 -17.31 -13.08 1.69
N LYS A 135 -17.01 -11.80 1.41
CA LYS A 135 -17.81 -11.03 0.42
C LYS A 135 -17.04 -10.35 -0.72
N SER A 136 -15.71 -10.31 -0.70
CA SER A 136 -14.98 -9.80 -1.87
C SER A 136 -13.49 -10.14 -1.83
N PHE A 137 -13.13 -11.36 -2.20
CA PHE A 137 -11.81 -11.57 -2.82
C PHE A 137 -11.91 -11.06 -4.26
N ARG A 138 -10.91 -10.29 -4.69
CA ARG A 138 -10.82 -9.90 -6.10
C ARG A 138 -9.84 -10.84 -6.77
N PHE A 139 -10.38 -11.81 -7.48
CA PHE A 139 -9.63 -12.69 -8.35
C PHE A 139 -9.27 -11.95 -9.65
N SER A 140 -8.03 -12.09 -10.08
CA SER A 140 -7.62 -11.74 -11.44
C SER A 140 -8.21 -12.72 -12.46
N GLN A 141 -8.16 -12.39 -13.75
CA GLN A 141 -8.60 -13.32 -14.80
C GLN A 141 -7.80 -14.64 -14.81
N ALA A 142 -6.52 -14.59 -14.44
CA ALA A 142 -5.70 -15.80 -14.29
C ALA A 142 -6.18 -16.65 -13.11
N ASP A 143 -6.49 -16.02 -11.97
CA ASP A 143 -7.02 -16.73 -10.79
C ASP A 143 -8.37 -17.40 -11.11
N LEU A 144 -9.24 -16.73 -11.87
CA LEU A 144 -10.51 -17.31 -12.34
C LEU A 144 -10.29 -18.52 -13.27
N GLY A 145 -9.24 -18.47 -14.10
CA GLY A 145 -8.82 -19.62 -14.92
C GLY A 145 -8.45 -20.81 -14.04
N CYS A 146 -7.57 -20.62 -13.05
CA CYS A 146 -7.18 -21.67 -12.13
C CYS A 146 -8.36 -22.22 -11.31
N LEU A 147 -9.29 -21.36 -10.87
CA LEU A 147 -10.49 -21.81 -10.15
C LEU A 147 -11.40 -22.68 -11.02
N ARG A 148 -11.53 -22.36 -12.32
CA ARG A 148 -12.29 -23.19 -13.26
C ARG A 148 -11.65 -24.56 -13.43
N ASP A 149 -10.33 -24.60 -13.64
CA ASP A 149 -9.61 -25.87 -13.81
C ASP A 149 -9.71 -26.74 -12.55
N LEU A 150 -9.68 -26.14 -11.35
CA LEU A 150 -9.90 -26.84 -10.08
C LEU A 150 -11.35 -27.33 -9.92
N SER A 151 -12.33 -26.60 -10.44
CA SER A 151 -13.73 -27.02 -10.43
C SER A 151 -13.97 -28.23 -11.32
N GLU A 152 -13.26 -28.34 -12.46
CA GLU A 152 -13.31 -29.54 -13.32
C GLU A 152 -12.75 -30.78 -12.60
N LEU A 153 -11.82 -30.57 -11.65
CA LEU A 153 -11.28 -31.60 -10.77
C LEU A 153 -12.16 -31.86 -9.52
N GLY A 154 -13.34 -31.24 -9.43
CA GLY A 154 -14.32 -31.47 -8.37
C GLY A 154 -14.12 -30.64 -7.10
N TYR A 155 -13.21 -29.66 -7.10
CA TYR A 155 -13.01 -28.76 -5.96
C TYR A 155 -13.93 -27.55 -6.05
N SER A 156 -14.60 -27.19 -4.95
CA SER A 156 -15.30 -25.91 -4.90
C SER A 156 -14.31 -24.74 -4.81
N GLU A 157 -14.72 -23.54 -5.20
CA GLU A 157 -13.92 -22.32 -5.02
C GLU A 157 -13.48 -22.13 -3.56
N SER A 158 -14.35 -22.49 -2.62
CA SER A 158 -14.05 -22.41 -1.18
C SER A 158 -12.97 -23.41 -0.78
N ASP A 159 -12.98 -24.61 -1.35
CA ASP A 159 -11.96 -25.64 -1.07
C ASP A 159 -10.61 -25.23 -1.67
N ALA A 160 -10.62 -24.70 -2.90
CA ALA A 160 -9.41 -24.16 -3.54
C ALA A 160 -8.76 -23.05 -2.69
N VAL A 161 -9.56 -22.09 -2.19
CA VAL A 161 -9.06 -21.02 -1.32
C VAL A 161 -8.53 -21.59 0.00
N ARG A 162 -9.24 -22.52 0.64
CA ARG A 162 -8.79 -23.15 1.90
C ARG A 162 -7.49 -23.92 1.73
N MET A 163 -7.38 -24.72 0.67
CA MET A 163 -6.17 -25.47 0.34
C MET A 163 -5.00 -24.53 0.06
N GLY A 164 -5.21 -23.48 -0.72
CA GLY A 164 -4.19 -22.47 -0.99
C GLY A 164 -3.70 -21.80 0.29
N LEU A 165 -4.60 -21.41 1.18
CA LEU A 165 -4.22 -20.83 2.48
C LEU A 165 -3.41 -21.82 3.34
N LYS A 166 -3.84 -23.08 3.42
CA LYS A 166 -3.14 -24.12 4.18
C LYS A 166 -1.71 -24.35 3.67
N LEU A 167 -1.55 -24.53 2.36
CA LEU A 167 -0.23 -24.71 1.73
C LEU A 167 0.69 -23.51 1.96
N MET A 168 0.13 -22.29 1.94
CA MET A 168 0.89 -21.07 2.22
C MET A 168 1.31 -20.98 3.69
N CYS A 169 0.45 -21.37 4.63
CA CYS A 169 0.81 -21.46 6.04
C CYS A 169 1.93 -22.48 6.26
N GLU A 170 1.80 -23.70 5.73
CA GLU A 170 2.83 -24.75 5.84
C GLU A 170 4.17 -24.28 5.26
N LYS A 171 4.15 -23.65 4.08
CA LYS A 171 5.34 -23.20 3.37
C LYS A 171 6.07 -22.03 4.05
N PHE A 172 5.33 -21.10 4.66
CA PHE A 172 5.91 -19.82 5.12
C PHE A 172 5.93 -19.67 6.65
N LEU A 173 5.15 -20.44 7.39
CA LEU A 173 5.07 -20.38 8.85
C LEU A 173 5.60 -21.65 9.54
N GLY A 174 5.87 -22.72 8.79
CA GLY A 174 6.24 -24.03 9.36
C GLY A 174 5.07 -24.67 10.12
N GLU A 175 5.22 -25.92 10.55
CA GLU A 175 4.26 -26.62 11.41
C GLU A 175 4.23 -25.99 12.82
N GLY A 176 3.65 -24.79 12.94
CA GLY A 176 3.19 -24.25 14.20
C GLY A 176 1.79 -24.77 14.48
N GLU A 177 1.62 -25.46 15.60
CA GLU A 177 0.32 -25.98 16.06
C GLU A 177 -0.81 -24.95 15.90
N PRO A 178 -2.04 -25.42 15.62
CA PRO A 178 -3.19 -24.53 15.50
C PRO A 178 -3.39 -23.83 16.84
N THR A 179 -3.07 -22.53 16.90
CA THR A 179 -3.42 -21.70 18.04
C THR A 179 -4.93 -21.65 18.09
N ASP A 180 -5.53 -22.35 19.05
CA ASP A 180 -6.95 -22.32 19.33
C ASP A 180 -7.32 -20.88 19.72
N MET A 181 -7.80 -20.11 18.74
CA MET A 181 -8.28 -18.73 18.93
C MET A 181 -9.71 -18.69 19.49
N ARG A 182 -10.13 -19.69 20.28
CA ARG A 182 -11.36 -19.64 21.08
C ARG A 182 -11.07 -19.59 22.58
N ALA A 183 -10.22 -18.67 23.00
CA ALA A 183 -10.29 -18.18 24.38
C ALA A 183 -9.77 -16.75 24.45
N THR A 184 -10.68 -15.78 24.48
CA THR A 184 -10.76 -14.75 25.54
C THR A 184 -12.01 -13.91 25.26
N LYS A 185 -13.13 -14.31 25.88
CA LYS A 185 -14.14 -13.35 26.33
C LYS A 185 -13.70 -12.91 27.72
N ILE A 186 -13.32 -11.64 27.88
CA ILE A 186 -13.67 -10.79 29.03
C ILE A 186 -13.85 -9.38 28.48
#